data_AF-A0A4Q3YID4-F1
#
_entry.id   AF-A0A4Q3YID4-F1
#
_cell.length_a   1.000
_cell.length_b   1.000
_cell.length_c   1.000
_cell.angle_alpha   90.00
_cell.angle_beta   90.00
_cell.angle_gamma   90.00
#
_symmetry.space_group_name_H-M   'P 1'
#
loop_
_entity.id
_entity.type
_entity.pdbx_description
1 polymer ?
#
loop_
_entity_poly.entity_id
_entity_poly.type
_entity_poly.pdbx_seq_one_letter_code
_entity_poly.pdbx_strand_id
1 'polypeptide(L)'
;MLAFTRLSLVLSGESVHTPRPYPHPISVLDVDAPVAGEDFQQLNDAMDVASEYNERTTTLAKYLSLYHVFENFMFKSPLVELERKSGGGMFSIRDFRRLYREVEKSELSVLKRLFKEVFPTTATPTSSFRQVVEGRWTSFCPAPQIPDLDRLLMRLGITKGQSSLAYADFAGHESAGYFAQIVYSVRNVIVHNTETEWHLTSKSLDEAACLLLEDFLMPSMEEIGFSLMATKNPLVWYNNPAISLYY
;
A
#
# COMPACT_ATOMS: atom_id res chain seq x y z
N MET A 1 -32.74 -0.92 -25.45
CA MET A 1 -33.46 -1.77 -24.48
C MET A 1 -32.55 -2.21 -23.33
N LEU A 2 -31.42 -2.89 -23.58
CA LEU A 2 -30.50 -3.34 -22.51
C LEU A 2 -29.91 -2.21 -21.63
N ALA A 3 -29.48 -1.10 -22.24
CA ALA A 3 -28.95 0.05 -21.48
C ALA A 3 -30.01 0.68 -20.56
N PHE A 4 -31.25 0.78 -21.04
CA PHE A 4 -32.39 1.28 -20.27
C PHE A 4 -32.68 0.39 -19.05
N THR A 5 -32.69 -0.94 -19.22
CA THR A 5 -32.87 -1.89 -18.12
C THR A 5 -31.74 -1.79 -17.10
N ARG A 6 -30.48 -1.70 -17.53
CA ARG A 6 -29.33 -1.53 -16.62
C ARG A 6 -29.42 -0.23 -15.83
N LEU A 7 -29.75 0.88 -16.47
CA LEU A 7 -29.93 2.15 -15.78
C LEU A 7 -31.10 2.09 -14.79
N SER A 8 -32.21 1.44 -15.16
CA SER A 8 -33.36 1.28 -14.27
C SER A 8 -33.03 0.48 -13.00
N LEU A 9 -32.22 -0.58 -13.13
CA LEU A 9 -31.72 -1.36 -11.98
C LEU A 9 -30.80 -0.52 -11.08
N VAL A 10 -29.86 0.23 -11.66
CA VAL A 10 -28.99 1.11 -10.88
C VAL A 10 -29.80 2.19 -10.14
N LEU A 11 -30.80 2.79 -10.80
CA LEU A 11 -31.68 3.79 -10.20
C LEU A 11 -32.55 3.21 -9.05
N SER A 12 -32.81 1.91 -9.04
CA SER A 12 -33.49 1.24 -7.93
C SER A 12 -32.54 0.80 -6.81
N GLY A 13 -31.25 1.15 -6.87
CA GLY A 13 -30.25 0.75 -5.88
C GLY A 13 -29.72 -0.68 -6.06
N GLU A 14 -30.07 -1.34 -7.15
CA GLU A 14 -29.63 -2.71 -7.45
C GLU A 14 -28.28 -2.72 -8.17
N SER A 15 -27.48 -3.75 -7.90
CA SER A 15 -26.22 -3.92 -8.61
C SER A 15 -26.42 -4.54 -9.99
N VAL A 16 -25.73 -4.00 -10.99
CA VAL A 16 -25.66 -4.56 -12.36
C VAL A 16 -24.40 -5.38 -12.62
N HIS A 17 -23.67 -5.71 -11.55
CA HIS A 17 -22.46 -6.52 -11.56
C HIS A 17 -22.37 -7.36 -10.28
N THR A 18 -21.66 -8.48 -10.36
CA THR A 18 -21.39 -9.30 -9.17
C THR A 18 -20.20 -8.67 -8.42
N PRO A 19 -20.35 -8.35 -7.12
CA PRO A 19 -19.21 -7.95 -6.30
C PRO A 19 -18.18 -9.07 -6.27
N ARG A 20 -16.89 -8.73 -6.32
CA ARG A 20 -15.80 -9.69 -6.14
C ARG A 20 -15.31 -9.63 -4.70
N PRO A 21 -15.64 -10.62 -3.85
CA PRO A 21 -15.15 -10.66 -2.48
C PRO A 21 -13.65 -10.98 -2.45
N TYR A 22 -12.93 -10.42 -1.49
CA TYR A 22 -11.54 -10.81 -1.24
C TYR A 22 -11.52 -12.23 -0.65
N PRO A 23 -10.83 -13.21 -1.27
CA PRO A 23 -10.99 -14.60 -0.88
C PRO A 23 -10.14 -15.01 0.33
N HIS A 24 -9.15 -14.21 0.73
CA HIS A 24 -8.15 -14.62 1.71
C HIS A 24 -8.37 -13.99 3.09
N PRO A 25 -7.94 -14.68 4.16
CA PRO A 25 -7.77 -14.07 5.46
C PRO A 25 -6.63 -13.04 5.41
N ILE A 26 -6.56 -12.19 6.44
CA ILE A 26 -5.51 -11.20 6.60
C ILE A 26 -4.15 -11.89 6.79
N SER A 27 -3.15 -11.45 6.04
CA SER A 27 -1.77 -11.92 6.15
C SER A 27 -1.02 -11.09 7.20
N VAL A 28 -0.64 -11.73 8.31
CA VAL A 28 0.14 -11.12 9.40
C VAL A 28 1.35 -12.01 9.67
N LEU A 29 2.53 -11.42 9.80
CA LEU A 29 3.77 -12.16 10.06
C LEU A 29 3.86 -12.69 11.49
N ASP A 30 3.44 -11.86 12.45
CA ASP A 30 3.45 -12.18 13.87
C ASP A 30 2.25 -11.52 14.55
N VAL A 31 1.27 -12.33 14.94
CA VAL A 31 0.05 -11.87 15.62
C VAL A 31 0.28 -11.51 17.08
N ASP A 32 1.37 -12.00 17.68
CA ASP A 32 1.73 -11.78 19.08
C ASP A 32 2.77 -10.67 19.25
N ALA A 33 3.19 -10.04 18.15
CA ALA A 33 4.15 -8.93 18.14
C ALA A 33 3.75 -7.72 19.02
N PRO A 34 2.47 -7.31 19.12
CA PRO A 34 2.09 -6.18 19.98
C PRO A 34 2.33 -6.47 21.46
N VAL A 35 3.18 -5.66 22.10
CA VAL A 35 3.51 -5.79 23.53
C VAL A 35 2.71 -4.80 24.37
N ALA A 36 2.06 -5.29 25.42
CA ALA A 36 1.30 -4.44 26.35
C ALA A 36 2.19 -3.38 27.02
N GLY A 37 1.63 -2.17 27.19
CA GLY A 37 2.34 -1.02 27.77
C GLY A 37 3.03 -0.12 26.75
N GLU A 38 3.00 -0.50 25.47
CA GLU A 38 3.49 0.37 24.39
C GLU A 38 2.47 1.44 23.99
N ASP A 39 2.98 2.60 23.55
CA ASP A 39 2.17 3.77 23.21
C ASP A 39 1.58 3.66 21.79
N PHE A 40 0.68 2.69 21.60
CA PHE A 40 -0.04 2.49 20.33
C PHE A 40 -0.99 3.64 19.99
N GLN A 41 -1.30 4.53 20.93
CA GLN A 41 -2.23 5.66 20.69
C GLN A 41 -1.73 6.57 19.57
N GLN A 42 -0.41 6.67 19.39
CA GLN A 42 0.19 7.43 18.29
C GLN A 42 -0.13 6.85 16.89
N LEU A 43 -0.68 5.63 16.82
CA LEU A 43 -1.06 4.93 15.59
C LEU A 43 -2.58 4.84 15.41
N ASN A 44 -3.39 5.51 16.25
CA ASN A 44 -4.86 5.42 16.20
C ASN A 44 -5.41 5.66 14.79
N ASP A 45 -4.97 6.70 14.08
CA ASP A 45 -5.46 7.00 12.72
C ASP A 45 -5.24 5.82 11.76
N ALA A 46 -4.07 5.16 11.84
CA ALA A 46 -3.77 4.00 11.01
C ALA A 46 -4.56 2.75 11.45
N MET A 47 -4.76 2.57 12.77
CA MET A 47 -5.55 1.47 13.33
C MET A 47 -7.04 1.60 13.00
N ASP A 48 -7.59 2.81 13.01
CA ASP A 48 -8.97 3.08 12.64
C ASP A 48 -9.22 2.71 11.17
N VAL A 49 -8.33 3.15 10.26
CA VAL A 49 -8.38 2.77 8.84
C VAL A 49 -8.21 1.26 8.64
N ALA A 50 -7.31 0.63 9.40
CA ALA A 50 -7.12 -0.82 9.36
C ALA A 50 -8.35 -1.59 9.89
N SER A 51 -9.06 -1.03 10.87
CA SER A 51 -10.33 -1.56 11.35
C SER A 51 -11.41 -1.50 10.27
N GLU A 52 -11.52 -0.39 9.54
CA GLU A 52 -12.42 -0.31 8.40
C GLU A 52 -12.02 -1.26 7.25
N TYR A 53 -10.72 -1.52 7.06
CA TYR A 53 -10.25 -2.56 6.14
C TYR A 53 -10.80 -3.95 6.52
N ASN A 54 -10.90 -4.27 7.82
CA ASN A 54 -11.46 -5.53 8.31
C ASN A 54 -12.96 -5.67 8.03
N GLU A 55 -13.70 -4.56 8.04
CA GLU A 55 -15.14 -4.54 7.76
C GLU A 55 -15.45 -4.75 6.26
N ARG A 56 -14.56 -4.30 5.38
CA ARG A 56 -14.78 -4.36 3.92
C ARG A 56 -14.68 -5.78 3.39
N THR A 57 -15.52 -6.09 2.41
CA THR A 57 -15.62 -7.47 1.87
C THR A 57 -15.08 -7.61 0.46
N THR A 58 -15.09 -6.55 -0.35
CA THR A 58 -14.69 -6.63 -1.77
C THR A 58 -13.21 -6.33 -1.96
N THR A 59 -12.57 -7.00 -2.93
CA THR A 59 -11.13 -6.87 -3.23
C THR A 59 -10.71 -5.41 -3.43
N LEU A 60 -11.44 -4.66 -4.26
CA LEU A 60 -11.09 -3.26 -4.56
C LEU A 60 -11.27 -2.34 -3.34
N ALA A 61 -12.33 -2.51 -2.56
CA ALA A 61 -12.56 -1.69 -1.37
C ALA A 61 -11.49 -1.97 -0.30
N LYS A 62 -11.17 -3.25 -0.07
CA LYS A 62 -10.08 -3.65 0.82
C LYS A 62 -8.74 -3.06 0.37
N TYR A 63 -8.42 -3.17 -0.91
CA TYR A 63 -7.19 -2.60 -1.46
C TYR A 63 -7.06 -1.10 -1.16
N LEU A 64 -8.11 -0.30 -1.43
CA LEU A 64 -8.08 1.15 -1.18
C LEU A 64 -7.87 1.49 0.29
N SER A 65 -8.46 0.70 1.18
CA SER A 65 -8.36 0.92 2.63
C SER A 65 -6.96 0.63 3.13
N LEU A 66 -6.38 -0.45 2.62
CA LEU A 66 -5.01 -0.78 2.89
C LEU A 66 -4.07 0.29 2.32
N TYR A 67 -4.35 0.83 1.14
CA TYR A 67 -3.63 1.98 0.60
C TYR A 67 -3.68 3.20 1.55
N HIS A 68 -4.83 3.51 2.12
CA HIS A 68 -4.97 4.62 3.09
C HIS A 68 -4.14 4.40 4.37
N VAL A 69 -3.89 3.15 4.80
CA VAL A 69 -2.92 2.85 5.87
C VAL A 69 -1.50 3.29 5.45
N PHE A 70 -1.10 3.02 4.20
CA PHE A 70 0.18 3.49 3.67
C PHE A 70 0.21 5.00 3.46
N GLU A 71 -0.89 5.65 3.09
CA GLU A 71 -0.98 7.12 3.09
C GLU A 71 -0.67 7.69 4.46
N ASN A 72 -1.27 7.15 5.53
CA ASN A 72 -0.93 7.54 6.90
C ASN A 72 0.58 7.41 7.17
N PHE A 73 1.22 6.31 6.77
CA PHE A 73 2.66 6.13 6.94
C PHE A 73 3.50 7.09 6.08
N MET A 74 3.05 7.44 4.87
CA MET A 74 3.72 8.41 4.01
C MET A 74 3.82 9.79 4.65
N PHE A 75 2.80 10.21 5.42
CA PHE A 75 2.84 11.46 6.20
C PHE A 75 3.59 11.28 7.53
N LYS A 76 3.42 10.14 8.19
CA LYS A 76 4.00 9.88 9.52
C LYS A 76 5.52 9.71 9.48
N SER A 77 6.08 9.07 8.46
CA SER A 77 7.53 8.83 8.36
C SER A 77 8.38 10.10 8.39
N PRO A 78 8.08 11.15 7.60
CA PRO A 78 8.78 12.44 7.69
C PRO A 78 8.67 13.11 9.06
N LEU A 79 7.54 12.95 9.77
CA LEU A 79 7.35 13.47 11.12
C LEU A 79 8.24 12.73 12.12
N VAL A 80 8.28 11.41 12.03
CA VAL A 80 9.13 10.55 12.88
C VAL A 80 10.60 10.86 12.64
N GLU A 81 11.02 10.99 11.39
CA GLU A 81 12.40 11.37 11.04
C GLU A 81 12.77 12.73 11.66
N LEU A 82 11.85 13.70 11.60
CA LEU A 82 12.06 15.01 12.17
C LEU A 82 12.15 14.97 13.70
N GLU A 83 11.24 14.26 14.37
CA GLU A 83 11.22 14.10 15.83
C GLU A 83 12.51 13.45 16.35
N ARG A 84 12.95 12.40 15.68
CA ARG A 84 14.19 11.68 16.04
C ARG A 84 15.43 12.53 15.84
N LYS A 85 15.50 13.35 14.78
CA LYS A 85 16.61 14.30 14.55
C LYS A 85 16.68 15.37 15.63
N SER A 86 15.54 15.84 16.12
CA SER A 86 15.47 16.81 17.20
C SER A 86 15.75 16.21 18.57
N GLY A 87 15.65 14.89 18.73
CA GLY A 87 15.88 14.19 20.00
C GLY A 87 14.94 14.64 21.12
N GLY A 88 13.69 14.95 20.78
CA GLY A 88 12.72 15.57 21.71
C GLY A 88 12.90 17.08 21.93
N GLY A 89 13.87 17.70 21.24
CA GLY A 89 14.04 19.14 21.21
C GLY A 89 12.93 19.86 20.43
N MET A 90 12.79 21.16 20.66
CA MET A 90 11.80 22.02 19.99
C MET A 90 12.05 22.13 18.48
N PHE A 91 10.97 22.11 17.69
CA PHE A 91 11.04 22.32 16.24
C PHE A 91 11.04 23.80 15.88
N SER A 92 11.86 24.19 14.89
CA SER A 92 11.79 25.53 14.31
C SER A 92 10.75 25.62 13.19
N ILE A 93 10.30 26.84 12.88
CA ILE A 93 9.46 27.12 11.69
C ILE A 93 10.14 26.64 10.40
N ARG A 94 11.48 26.63 10.35
CA ARG A 94 12.24 26.15 9.19
C ARG A 94 12.11 24.64 9.02
N ASP A 95 12.07 23.90 10.11
CA ASP A 95 11.89 22.45 10.10
C ASP A 95 10.49 22.09 9.61
N PHE A 96 9.47 22.83 10.04
CA PHE A 96 8.11 22.71 9.51
C PHE A 96 8.04 23.00 8.02
N ARG A 97 8.66 24.09 7.54
CA ARG A 97 8.71 24.38 6.09
C ARG A 97 9.45 23.30 5.29
N ARG A 98 10.42 22.61 5.90
CA ARG A 98 11.09 21.48 5.25
C ARG A 98 10.17 20.27 5.19
N LEU A 99 9.47 19.96 6.28
CA LEU A 99 8.45 18.91 6.33
C LEU A 99 7.36 19.13 5.27
N TYR A 100 6.78 20.35 5.20
CA TYR A 100 5.78 20.68 4.18
C TYR A 100 6.28 20.41 2.75
N ARG A 101 7.51 20.81 2.43
CA ARG A 101 8.12 20.53 1.12
C ARG A 101 8.36 19.05 0.85
N GLU A 102 8.60 18.25 1.90
CA GLU A 102 8.72 16.80 1.78
C GLU A 102 7.37 16.12 1.55
N VAL A 103 6.30 16.72 2.07
CA VAL A 103 4.91 16.28 1.90
C VAL A 103 4.32 16.76 0.55
N GLU A 104 4.78 17.88 0.01
CA GLU A 104 4.40 18.41 -1.32
C GLU A 104 4.99 17.62 -2.51
N LYS A 105 5.83 16.61 -2.25
CA LYS A 105 6.36 15.75 -3.31
C LYS A 105 5.25 14.90 -3.94
N SER A 106 5.45 14.40 -5.15
CA SER A 106 4.47 13.52 -5.79
C SER A 106 4.28 12.24 -4.95
N GLU A 107 3.03 11.81 -4.80
CA GLU A 107 2.61 10.63 -4.01
C GLU A 107 3.48 9.39 -4.32
N LEU A 108 3.71 9.08 -5.59
CA LEU A 108 4.60 7.98 -6.00
C LEU A 108 6.04 8.14 -5.47
N SER A 109 6.58 9.36 -5.43
CA SER A 109 7.95 9.59 -4.92
C SER A 109 8.04 9.39 -3.41
N VAL A 110 7.00 9.78 -2.67
CA VAL A 110 6.90 9.55 -1.22
C VAL A 110 6.74 8.05 -0.94
N LEU A 111 5.89 7.36 -1.69
CA LEU A 111 5.69 5.92 -1.59
C LEU A 111 6.97 5.13 -1.92
N LYS A 112 7.71 5.55 -2.96
CA LYS A 112 9.03 4.99 -3.31
C LYS A 112 10.03 5.16 -2.17
N ARG A 113 10.06 6.32 -1.51
CA ARG A 113 10.91 6.52 -0.33
C ARG A 113 10.51 5.57 0.80
N LEU A 114 9.22 5.53 1.14
CA LEU A 114 8.70 4.69 2.21
C LEU A 114 9.12 3.23 2.01
N PHE A 115 8.85 2.64 0.84
CA PHE A 115 9.21 1.24 0.60
C PHE A 115 10.73 1.01 0.51
N LYS A 116 11.52 1.99 0.06
CA LYS A 116 12.99 1.90 0.12
C LYS A 116 13.52 1.82 1.55
N GLU A 117 12.85 2.47 2.49
CA GLU A 117 13.18 2.42 3.91
C GLU A 117 12.63 1.16 4.59
N VAL A 118 11.43 0.71 4.22
CA VAL A 118 10.79 -0.49 4.78
C VAL A 118 11.46 -1.80 4.32
N PHE A 119 11.72 -1.95 3.02
CA PHE A 119 12.24 -3.21 2.45
C PHE A 119 13.49 -3.78 3.13
N PRO A 120 14.50 -2.98 3.52
CA PRO A 120 15.68 -3.50 4.24
C PRO A 120 15.41 -3.81 5.72
N THR A 121 14.27 -3.39 6.30
CA THR A 121 13.96 -3.70 7.70
C THR A 121 13.59 -5.16 7.90
N THR A 122 13.83 -5.65 9.11
CA THR A 122 13.52 -7.01 9.54
C THR A 122 12.02 -7.25 9.54
N ALA A 123 11.58 -8.26 8.80
CA ALA A 123 10.19 -8.72 8.76
C ALA A 123 9.98 -9.89 9.72
N THR A 124 10.92 -10.83 9.73
CA THR A 124 10.99 -11.95 10.68
C THR A 124 12.42 -12.07 11.21
N PRO A 125 12.71 -12.86 12.26
CA PRO A 125 14.08 -13.02 12.78
C PRO A 125 15.14 -13.42 11.74
N THR A 126 14.73 -14.01 10.61
CA THR A 126 15.63 -14.51 9.57
C THR A 126 15.46 -13.83 8.21
N SER A 127 14.48 -12.95 8.04
CA SER A 127 14.19 -12.32 6.75
C SER A 127 13.84 -10.83 6.84
N SER A 128 14.25 -10.09 5.83
CA SER A 128 13.81 -8.71 5.58
C SER A 128 12.49 -8.67 4.81
N PHE A 129 11.78 -7.55 4.86
CA PHE A 129 10.56 -7.38 4.04
C PHE A 129 10.83 -7.56 2.56
N ARG A 130 12.00 -7.14 2.07
CA ARG A 130 12.40 -7.39 0.68
C ARG A 130 12.33 -8.87 0.34
N GLN A 131 12.94 -9.72 1.16
CA GLN A 131 12.99 -11.17 0.91
C GLN A 131 11.60 -11.80 0.97
N VAL A 132 10.74 -11.34 1.89
CA VAL A 132 9.35 -11.81 1.99
C VAL A 132 8.56 -11.43 0.73
N VAL A 133 8.64 -10.16 0.30
CA VAL A 133 7.91 -9.67 -0.89
C VAL A 133 8.43 -10.31 -2.17
N GLU A 134 9.75 -10.43 -2.35
CA GLU A 134 10.34 -11.10 -3.53
C GLU A 134 10.02 -12.60 -3.54
N GLY A 135 10.04 -13.25 -2.37
CA GLY A 135 9.62 -14.64 -2.24
C GLY A 135 8.15 -14.84 -2.64
N ARG A 136 7.27 -13.94 -2.22
CA ARG A 136 5.87 -13.94 -2.65
C ARG A 136 5.74 -13.69 -4.15
N TRP A 137 6.47 -12.70 -4.69
CA TRP A 137 6.45 -12.39 -6.12
C TRP A 137 6.81 -13.60 -6.98
N THR A 138 7.82 -14.36 -6.58
CA THR A 138 8.27 -15.53 -7.35
C THR A 138 7.33 -16.74 -7.25
N SER A 139 6.40 -16.77 -6.28
CA SER A 139 5.54 -17.92 -6.00
C SER A 139 4.06 -17.69 -6.33
N PHE A 140 3.57 -16.45 -6.34
CA PHE A 140 2.13 -16.19 -6.53
C PHE A 140 1.65 -16.45 -7.97
N CYS A 141 2.51 -16.26 -8.97
CA CYS A 141 2.12 -16.32 -10.37
C CYS A 141 2.58 -17.64 -11.03
N PRO A 142 1.66 -18.55 -11.38
CA PRO A 142 2.01 -19.76 -12.11
C PRO A 142 2.54 -19.45 -13.51
N ALA A 143 3.47 -20.28 -14.01
CA ALA A 143 4.19 -20.01 -15.25
C ALA A 143 3.31 -19.71 -16.49
N PRO A 144 2.17 -20.39 -16.71
CA PRO A 144 1.29 -20.08 -17.85
C PRO A 144 0.64 -18.70 -17.80
N GLN A 145 0.55 -18.08 -16.61
CA GLN A 145 -0.14 -16.80 -16.37
C GLN A 145 0.83 -15.61 -16.39
N ILE A 146 2.14 -15.86 -16.39
CA ILE A 146 3.19 -14.82 -16.47
C ILE A 146 2.99 -13.88 -17.67
N PRO A 147 2.69 -14.34 -18.91
CA PRO A 147 2.50 -13.44 -20.04
C PRO A 147 1.32 -12.47 -19.88
N ASP A 148 0.24 -12.91 -19.22
CA ASP A 148 -0.91 -12.04 -18.96
C ASP A 148 -0.62 -11.05 -17.83
N LEU A 149 0.16 -11.46 -16.83
CA LEU A 149 0.71 -10.56 -15.83
C LEU A 149 1.63 -9.49 -16.44
N ASP A 150 2.53 -9.85 -17.37
CA ASP A 150 3.39 -8.89 -18.06
C ASP A 150 2.58 -7.86 -18.85
N ARG A 151 1.52 -8.30 -19.54
CA ARG A 151 0.59 -7.40 -20.22
C ARG A 151 -0.12 -6.47 -19.25
N LEU A 152 -0.53 -6.98 -18.09
CA LEU A 152 -1.14 -6.19 -17.03
C LEU A 152 -0.16 -5.13 -16.48
N LEU A 153 1.08 -5.50 -16.18
CA LEU A 153 2.12 -4.57 -15.71
C LEU A 153 2.41 -3.48 -16.74
N MET A 154 2.47 -3.84 -18.02
CA MET A 154 2.58 -2.88 -19.12
C MET A 154 1.38 -1.93 -19.14
N ARG A 155 0.16 -2.45 -18.99
CA ARG A 155 -1.09 -1.65 -18.98
C ARG A 155 -1.18 -0.71 -17.77
N LEU A 156 -0.65 -1.14 -16.62
CA LEU A 156 -0.48 -0.32 -15.42
C LEU A 156 0.62 0.75 -15.56
N GLY A 157 1.36 0.75 -16.68
CA GLY A 157 2.42 1.72 -16.96
C GLY A 157 3.64 1.55 -16.07
N ILE A 158 3.90 0.35 -15.55
CA ILE A 158 5.05 0.09 -14.66
C ILE A 158 6.32 0.04 -15.50
N THR A 159 7.32 0.85 -15.14
CA THR A 159 8.56 0.96 -15.93
C THR A 159 9.80 0.54 -15.17
N LYS A 160 10.74 -0.02 -15.95
CA LYS A 160 12.14 -0.26 -15.62
C LYS A 160 12.99 0.61 -16.55
N GLY A 161 13.34 1.81 -16.09
CA GLY A 161 14.00 2.80 -16.94
C GLY A 161 13.10 3.24 -18.09
N GLN A 162 13.49 2.91 -19.32
CA GLN A 162 12.72 3.24 -20.54
C GLN A 162 11.83 2.11 -21.06
N SER A 163 11.89 0.91 -20.46
CA SER A 163 11.06 -0.24 -20.85
C SER A 163 9.96 -0.51 -19.83
N SER A 164 8.94 -1.27 -20.24
CA SER A 164 7.97 -1.83 -19.29
C SER A 164 8.65 -2.88 -18.40
N LEU A 165 8.19 -2.98 -17.15
CA LEU A 165 8.62 -4.01 -16.21
C LEU A 165 8.05 -5.37 -16.62
N ALA A 166 8.90 -6.40 -16.70
CA ALA A 166 8.47 -7.79 -16.83
C ALA A 166 8.51 -8.51 -15.48
N TYR A 167 7.82 -9.64 -15.37
CA TYR A 167 7.76 -10.47 -14.18
C TYR A 167 9.14 -10.86 -13.66
N ALA A 168 10.04 -11.23 -14.56
CA ALA A 168 11.41 -11.63 -14.23
C ALA A 168 12.27 -10.47 -13.69
N ASP A 169 11.85 -9.22 -13.85
CA ASP A 169 12.62 -8.04 -13.43
C ASP A 169 12.44 -7.68 -11.96
N PHE A 170 11.41 -8.20 -11.28
CA PHE A 170 11.10 -7.87 -9.89
C PHE A 170 12.05 -8.60 -8.94
N ALA A 171 13.24 -8.02 -8.73
CA ALA A 171 14.24 -8.56 -7.82
C ALA A 171 15.25 -7.50 -7.37
N GLY A 172 15.93 -7.78 -6.26
CA GLY A 172 17.11 -7.04 -5.81
C GLY A 172 16.79 -5.67 -5.22
N HIS A 173 17.70 -4.71 -5.39
CA HIS A 173 17.58 -3.40 -4.75
C HIS A 173 16.46 -2.51 -5.35
N GLU A 174 16.04 -2.79 -6.59
CA GLU A 174 15.00 -2.02 -7.28
C GLU A 174 13.58 -2.53 -6.98
N SER A 175 13.42 -3.72 -6.36
CA SER A 175 12.11 -4.31 -6.07
C SER A 175 11.22 -3.40 -5.23
N ALA A 176 11.78 -2.65 -4.27
CA ALA A 176 11.05 -1.63 -3.51
C ALA A 176 10.46 -0.54 -4.41
N GLY A 177 11.21 -0.10 -5.42
CA GLY A 177 10.78 0.91 -6.37
C GLY A 177 9.71 0.40 -7.33
N TYR A 178 9.79 -0.87 -7.74
CA TYR A 178 8.75 -1.51 -8.55
C TYR A 178 7.48 -1.76 -7.75
N PHE A 179 7.60 -2.22 -6.50
CA PHE A 179 6.48 -2.41 -5.60
C PHE A 179 5.72 -1.10 -5.40
N ALA A 180 6.42 -0.01 -5.11
CA ALA A 180 5.82 1.32 -5.00
C ALA A 180 5.06 1.75 -6.27
N GLN A 181 5.62 1.48 -7.46
CA GLN A 181 4.94 1.77 -8.73
C GLN A 181 3.67 0.95 -8.89
N ILE A 182 3.71 -0.35 -8.58
CA ILE A 182 2.55 -1.23 -8.69
C ILE A 182 1.45 -0.75 -7.73
N VAL A 183 1.79 -0.51 -6.46
CA VAL A 183 0.83 -0.02 -5.44
C VAL A 183 0.17 1.29 -5.91
N TYR A 184 0.98 2.25 -6.38
CA TYR A 184 0.47 3.54 -6.86
C TYR A 184 -0.39 3.41 -8.13
N SER A 185 0.08 2.69 -9.15
CA SER A 185 -0.65 2.53 -10.41
C SER A 185 -1.97 1.79 -10.21
N VAL A 186 -2.00 0.75 -9.37
CA VAL A 186 -3.22 0.02 -9.03
C VAL A 186 -4.23 0.95 -8.33
N ARG A 187 -3.78 1.76 -7.36
CA ARG A 187 -4.64 2.77 -6.72
C ARG A 187 -5.23 3.74 -7.74
N ASN A 188 -4.41 4.18 -8.69
CA ASN A 188 -4.86 5.13 -9.70
C ASN A 188 -5.93 4.56 -10.63
N VAL A 189 -5.75 3.33 -11.14
CA VAL A 189 -6.74 2.71 -12.04
C VAL A 189 -8.03 2.29 -11.32
N ILE A 190 -8.06 2.28 -9.98
CA ILE A 190 -9.28 2.06 -9.20
C ILE A 190 -10.02 3.39 -8.94
N VAL A 191 -9.29 4.47 -8.62
CA VAL A 191 -9.88 5.74 -8.15
C VAL A 191 -10.13 6.75 -9.27
N HIS A 192 -9.23 6.84 -10.25
CA HIS A 192 -9.42 7.76 -11.37
C HIS A 192 -10.47 7.19 -12.31
N ASN A 193 -11.33 8.05 -12.84
CA ASN A 193 -12.36 7.68 -13.79
C ASN A 193 -12.41 8.74 -14.91
N THR A 194 -11.34 8.77 -15.71
CA THR A 194 -11.31 9.57 -16.94
C THR A 194 -11.70 8.66 -18.11
N GLU A 195 -12.46 9.17 -19.09
CA GLU A 195 -13.01 8.34 -20.18
C GLU A 195 -11.93 7.65 -21.05
N THR A 196 -10.69 8.16 -21.02
CA THR A 196 -9.58 7.69 -21.85
C THR A 196 -8.66 6.69 -21.16
N GLU A 197 -8.83 6.47 -19.85
CA GLU A 197 -7.95 5.61 -19.07
C GLU A 197 -8.57 4.23 -18.83
N TRP A 198 -7.72 3.24 -18.60
CA TRP A 198 -8.18 1.92 -18.19
C TRP A 198 -8.45 1.89 -16.69
N HIS A 199 -9.64 1.38 -16.33
CA HIS A 199 -10.10 1.29 -14.95
C HIS A 199 -10.31 -0.14 -14.49
N LEU A 200 -9.91 -0.41 -13.25
CA LEU A 200 -10.26 -1.62 -12.52
C LEU A 200 -11.60 -1.41 -11.81
N THR A 201 -12.55 -2.24 -12.20
CA THR A 201 -13.90 -2.34 -11.64
C THR A 201 -14.18 -3.81 -11.39
N SER A 202 -15.24 -4.14 -10.64
CA SER A 202 -15.66 -5.54 -10.47
C SER A 202 -15.93 -6.26 -11.80
N LYS A 203 -16.15 -5.54 -12.90
CA LYS A 203 -16.33 -6.11 -14.24
C LYS A 203 -15.02 -6.29 -15.02
N SER A 204 -14.01 -5.45 -14.76
CA SER A 204 -12.73 -5.47 -15.49
C SER A 204 -11.59 -6.15 -14.72
N LEU A 205 -11.86 -6.66 -13.51
CA LEU A 205 -10.99 -7.55 -12.76
C LEU A 205 -10.89 -8.92 -13.44
N ASP A 206 -9.90 -9.07 -14.32
CA ASP A 206 -9.52 -10.34 -14.92
C ASP A 206 -8.64 -11.19 -13.99
N GLU A 207 -8.34 -12.42 -14.40
CA GLU A 207 -7.57 -13.38 -13.59
C GLU A 207 -6.19 -12.84 -13.21
N ALA A 208 -5.46 -12.20 -14.15
CA ALA A 208 -4.14 -11.62 -13.88
C ALA A 208 -4.21 -10.49 -12.85
N ALA A 209 -5.21 -9.60 -12.95
CA ALA A 209 -5.42 -8.53 -11.97
C ALA A 209 -5.76 -9.09 -10.59
N CYS A 210 -6.49 -10.19 -10.54
CA CYS A 210 -6.84 -10.85 -9.29
C CYS A 210 -5.64 -11.55 -8.66
N LEU A 211 -4.83 -12.29 -9.42
CA LEU A 211 -3.56 -12.84 -8.93
C LEU A 211 -2.66 -11.73 -8.37
N LEU A 212 -2.50 -10.64 -9.11
CA LEU A 212 -1.67 -9.51 -8.68
C LEU A 212 -2.18 -8.88 -7.38
N LEU A 213 -3.49 -8.62 -7.27
CA LEU A 213 -4.09 -7.98 -6.10
C LEU A 213 -4.19 -8.91 -4.90
N GLU A 214 -4.79 -10.08 -5.11
CA GLU A 214 -5.27 -10.97 -4.06
C GLU A 214 -4.13 -11.83 -3.51
N ASP A 215 -3.23 -12.31 -4.36
CA ASP A 215 -2.17 -13.25 -3.97
C ASP A 215 -0.81 -12.58 -3.75
N PHE A 216 -0.57 -11.40 -4.34
CA PHE A 216 0.68 -10.66 -4.18
C PHE A 216 0.53 -9.37 -3.38
N LEU A 217 -0.21 -8.40 -3.91
CA LEU A 217 -0.11 -7.01 -3.48
C LEU A 217 -0.72 -6.80 -2.08
N MET A 218 -1.98 -7.21 -1.89
CA MET A 218 -2.66 -7.02 -0.61
C MET A 218 -1.99 -7.79 0.52
N PRO A 219 -1.70 -9.09 0.42
CA PRO A 219 -1.10 -9.77 1.57
C PRO A 219 0.36 -9.34 1.81
N SER A 220 1.10 -8.82 0.81
CA SER A 220 2.38 -8.12 1.07
C SER A 220 2.18 -6.81 1.83
N MET A 221 1.20 -6.01 1.43
CA MET A 221 0.87 -4.74 2.06
C MET A 221 0.32 -4.94 3.48
N GLU A 222 -0.45 -5.99 3.74
CA GLU A 222 -0.94 -6.37 5.06
C GLU A 222 0.22 -6.71 5.98
N GLU A 223 1.11 -7.62 5.56
CA GLU A 223 2.26 -8.01 6.37
C GLU A 223 3.16 -6.83 6.71
N ILE A 224 3.45 -5.96 5.74
CA ILE A 224 4.21 -4.74 5.98
C ILE A 224 3.45 -3.84 6.95
N GLY A 225 2.19 -3.52 6.64
CA GLY A 225 1.44 -2.49 7.35
C GLY A 225 1.17 -2.87 8.81
N PHE A 226 0.71 -4.09 9.05
CA PHE A 226 0.46 -4.59 10.39
C PHE A 226 1.75 -4.74 11.20
N SER A 227 2.85 -5.19 10.58
CA SER A 227 4.12 -5.29 11.30
C SER A 227 4.69 -3.93 11.70
N LEU A 228 4.56 -2.92 10.82
CA LEU A 228 4.97 -1.55 11.14
C LEU A 228 4.14 -0.95 12.30
N MET A 229 2.87 -1.36 12.45
CA MET A 229 2.04 -0.95 13.58
C MET A 229 2.24 -1.79 14.83
N ALA A 230 2.61 -3.06 14.71
CA ALA A 230 2.73 -3.98 15.84
C ALA A 230 4.04 -3.77 16.63
N THR A 231 5.13 -3.43 15.94
CA THR A 231 6.47 -3.35 16.55
C THR A 231 7.08 -1.97 16.36
N LYS A 232 7.63 -1.41 17.44
CA LYS A 232 8.40 -0.16 17.41
C LYS A 232 9.46 -0.17 16.32
N ASN A 233 9.44 0.86 15.48
CA ASN A 233 10.37 1.00 14.36
C ASN A 233 10.67 2.48 14.06
N PRO A 234 11.79 2.77 13.39
CA PRO A 234 12.18 4.15 13.08
C PRO A 234 11.35 4.85 12.02
N LEU A 235 10.35 4.18 11.44
CA LEU A 235 9.59 4.68 10.30
C LEU A 235 8.26 5.27 10.72
N VAL A 236 7.54 4.62 11.64
CA VAL A 236 6.18 5.06 12.01
C VAL A 236 5.99 5.26 13.52
N TRP A 237 7.04 5.09 14.33
CA TRP A 237 6.98 5.32 15.77
C TRP A 237 7.84 6.50 16.20
N TYR A 238 7.20 7.47 16.87
CA TYR A 238 7.88 8.52 17.63
C TYR A 238 8.62 7.90 18.81
N ASN A 239 9.78 8.47 19.15
CA ASN A 239 10.47 8.13 20.38
C ASN A 239 9.87 8.86 21.59
N ASN A 240 9.35 10.08 21.38
CA ASN A 240 8.76 10.91 22.41
C ASN A 240 7.23 11.04 22.24
N PRO A 241 6.46 11.07 23.34
CA PRO A 241 5.00 11.13 23.31
C PRO A 241 4.44 12.50 22.88
N ALA A 242 5.28 13.54 22.80
CA ALA A 242 4.86 14.90 22.45
C ALA A 242 5.86 15.61 21.53
N ILE A 243 5.33 16.29 20.52
CA ILE A 243 6.04 17.18 19.61
C ILE A 243 5.88 18.62 20.15
N SER A 244 6.98 19.28 20.53
CA SER A 244 6.94 20.65 21.07
C SER A 244 7.27 21.71 20.01
N LEU A 245 6.37 22.68 19.81
CA LEU A 245 6.48 23.74 18.78
C LEU A 245 6.89 25.10 19.37
N TYR A 246 7.66 25.87 18.60
CA TYR A 246 7.92 27.29 18.87
C TYR A 246 6.78 28.15 18.29
N TYR A 247 6.25 29.09 19.09
CA TYR A 247 5.37 30.17 18.64
C TYR A 247 6.18 31.39 18.18
#